data_AF-A0A3D4R071-F1
#
_entry.id   AF-A0A3D4R071-F1
#
_cell.length_a   1.000
_cell.length_b   1.000
_cell.length_c   1.000
_cell.angle_alpha   90.00
_cell.angle_beta   90.00
_cell.angle_gamma   90.00
#
_symmetry.space_group_name_H-M   'P 1'
#
loop_
_entity.id
_entity.type
_entity.pdbx_description
1 polymer ?
#
loop_
_entity_poly.entity_id
_entity_poly.type
_entity_poly.pdbx_seq_one_letter_code
_entity_poly.pdbx_strand_id
1 'polypeptide(L)'
;PRKAMLIGPRRDIEKTALERAAAMNGYLYGKTQNGGTSTLYVSPVSFELINKTMEKKPGRPDMKPEVKRRMAATDPLGNAVLAAPALGLIAAGALGWMSRRKEQAGKEEKDNG
;
A
#
# COMPACT_ATOMS: atom_id res chain seq x y z
N PRO A 1 -0.58 26.34 25.93
CA PRO A 1 -0.75 25.28 24.90
C PRO A 1 -2.24 25.08 24.54
N ARG A 2 -2.60 24.83 23.26
CA ARG A 2 -4.02 24.77 22.79
C ARG A 2 -4.56 23.36 22.43
N LYS A 3 -3.89 22.28 22.86
CA LYS A 3 -4.32 20.88 22.56
C LYS A 3 -4.56 20.60 21.06
N ALA A 4 -3.74 21.21 20.20
CA ALA A 4 -3.82 21.04 18.75
C ALA A 4 -3.34 19.66 18.30
N MET A 5 -2.35 19.09 19.00
CA MET A 5 -1.82 17.75 18.74
C MET A 5 -2.49 16.73 19.66
N LEU A 6 -2.93 15.61 19.07
CA LEU A 6 -3.46 14.44 19.76
C LEU A 6 -2.70 13.20 19.28
N ILE A 7 -2.44 12.27 20.20
CA ILE A 7 -1.76 11.00 19.91
C ILE A 7 -2.56 9.88 20.58
N GLY A 8 -2.74 8.78 19.87
CA GLY A 8 -3.51 7.65 20.38
C GLY A 8 -3.70 6.55 19.33
N PRO A 9 -4.50 5.52 19.65
CA PRO A 9 -4.84 4.46 18.71
C PRO A 9 -5.44 5.03 17.43
N ARG A 10 -5.11 4.42 16.29
CA ARG A 10 -5.51 4.90 14.96
C ARG A 10 -7.02 5.16 14.87
N ARG A 11 -7.84 4.21 15.35
CA ARG A 11 -9.31 4.29 15.28
C ARG A 11 -9.85 5.49 16.06
N ASP A 12 -9.29 5.74 17.24
CA ASP A 12 -9.74 6.82 18.14
C ASP A 12 -9.33 8.19 17.59
N ILE A 13 -8.10 8.30 17.07
CA ILE A 13 -7.61 9.52 16.42
C ILE A 13 -8.38 9.81 15.12
N GLU A 14 -8.66 8.78 14.31
CA GLU A 14 -9.45 8.95 13.09
C GLU A 14 -10.88 9.40 13.39
N LYS A 15 -11.55 8.79 14.37
CA LYS A 15 -12.86 9.21 14.84
C LYS A 15 -12.85 10.67 15.31
N THR A 16 -11.89 11.03 16.16
CA THR A 16 -11.74 12.40 16.67
C THR A 16 -11.47 13.40 15.53
N ALA A 17 -10.68 13.02 14.53
CA ALA A 17 -10.37 13.88 13.40
C ALA A 17 -11.60 14.15 12.52
N LEU A 18 -12.42 13.11 12.27
CA LEU A 18 -13.70 13.23 11.55
C LEU A 18 -14.69 14.13 12.30
N GLU A 19 -14.86 13.92 13.60
CA GLU A 19 -15.73 14.73 14.45
C GLU A 19 -15.30 16.21 14.44
N ARG A 20 -14.00 16.48 14.57
CA ARG A 20 -13.46 17.84 14.51
C ARG A 20 -13.70 18.50 13.14
N ALA A 21 -13.43 17.77 12.06
CA ALA A 21 -13.66 18.29 10.71
C ALA A 21 -15.14 18.65 10.51
N ALA A 22 -16.07 17.78 10.93
CA ALA A 22 -17.49 18.05 10.87
C ALA A 22 -17.90 19.26 11.72
N ALA A 23 -17.44 19.34 12.98
CA ALA A 23 -17.79 20.41 13.91
C ALA A 23 -17.35 21.81 13.44
N MET A 24 -16.27 21.91 12.66
CA MET A 24 -15.78 23.18 12.13
C MET A 24 -16.15 23.41 10.66
N ASN A 25 -16.95 22.52 10.05
CA ASN A 25 -17.17 22.48 8.60
C ASN A 25 -15.86 22.56 7.80
N GLY A 26 -14.85 21.82 8.28
CA GLY A 26 -13.49 21.84 7.78
C GLY A 26 -13.13 20.60 6.96
N TYR A 27 -11.82 20.45 6.76
CA TYR A 27 -11.21 19.48 5.87
C TYR A 27 -10.32 18.52 6.65
N LEU A 28 -10.30 17.26 6.21
CA LEU A 28 -9.47 16.20 6.75
C LEU A 28 -8.49 15.70 5.69
N TYR A 29 -7.20 15.68 6.02
CA TYR A 29 -6.13 15.18 5.16
C TYR A 29 -5.28 14.12 5.86
N GLY A 30 -4.64 13.26 5.08
CA GLY A 30 -3.83 12.12 5.54
C GLY A 30 -4.59 10.80 5.59
N LYS A 31 -5.93 10.82 5.64
CA LYS A 31 -6.72 9.57 5.71
C LYS A 31 -6.58 8.72 4.43
N THR A 32 -6.51 9.35 3.26
CA THR A 32 -6.45 8.67 1.96
C THR A 32 -5.17 8.99 1.17
N GLN A 33 -4.54 10.14 1.43
CA GLN A 33 -3.31 10.57 0.78
C GLN A 33 -2.20 9.54 0.96
N ASN A 34 -1.46 9.24 -0.12
CA ASN A 34 -0.42 8.22 -0.17
C ASN A 34 -0.89 6.80 0.23
N GLY A 35 -2.19 6.50 0.10
CA GLY A 35 -2.78 5.23 0.58
C GLY A 35 -3.15 5.24 2.06
N GLY A 36 -3.12 6.41 2.69
CA GLY A 36 -3.37 6.61 4.12
C GLY A 36 -2.08 6.82 4.90
N THR A 37 -2.15 7.65 5.94
CA THR A 37 -1.04 8.00 6.83
C THR A 37 -1.41 7.71 8.29
N SER A 38 -0.41 7.72 9.16
CA SER A 38 -0.61 7.69 10.63
C SER A 38 -0.83 9.09 11.24
N THR A 39 -0.72 10.14 10.42
CA THR A 39 -0.83 11.54 10.85
C THR A 39 -1.94 12.21 10.09
N LEU A 40 -2.99 12.61 10.79
CA LEU A 40 -4.15 13.28 10.23
C LEU A 40 -4.08 14.79 10.49
N TYR A 41 -4.42 15.57 9.48
CA TYR A 41 -4.53 17.03 9.57
C TYR A 41 -5.99 17.43 9.46
N VAL A 42 -6.46 18.22 10.42
CA VAL A 42 -7.80 18.82 10.40
C VAL A 42 -7.63 20.33 10.27
N SER A 43 -8.28 20.94 9.30
CA SER A 43 -8.13 22.37 9.00
C SER A 43 -9.46 23.00 8.60
N PRO A 44 -9.78 24.23 9.05
CA PRO A 44 -10.94 24.97 8.53
C PRO A 44 -10.71 25.49 7.11
N VAL A 45 -9.46 25.52 6.63
CA VAL A 45 -9.08 25.96 5.27
C VAL A 45 -8.54 24.76 4.49
N SER A 46 -8.96 24.63 3.24
CA SER A 46 -8.55 23.52 2.38
C SER A 46 -7.07 23.61 1.98
N PHE A 47 -6.43 22.45 1.82
CA PHE A 47 -5.07 22.34 1.29
C PHE A 47 -4.98 22.91 -0.12
N GLU A 48 -6.03 22.84 -0.94
CA GLU A 48 -6.11 23.48 -2.25
C GLU A 48 -5.84 24.98 -2.16
N LEU A 49 -6.50 25.66 -1.21
CA LEU A 49 -6.36 27.10 -1.01
C LEU A 49 -4.98 27.43 -0.44
N ILE A 50 -4.52 26.69 0.57
CA ILE A 50 -3.19 26.89 1.16
C ILE A 50 -2.10 26.65 0.10
N ASN A 51 -2.21 25.59 -0.68
CA ASN A 51 -1.23 25.22 -1.69
C ASN A 51 -1.09 26.27 -2.80
N LYS A 52 -2.17 26.98 -3.13
CA LYS A 52 -2.17 28.10 -4.09
C LYS A 52 -1.36 29.31 -3.61
N THR A 53 -1.30 29.55 -2.30
CA THR A 53 -0.55 30.69 -1.73
C THR A 53 0.91 30.34 -1.43
N MET A 54 1.31 29.08 -1.56
CA MET A 54 2.67 28.62 -1.25
C MET A 54 3.61 28.81 -2.44
N GLU A 55 4.72 29.49 -2.20
CA GLU A 55 5.86 29.52 -3.12
C GLU A 55 6.48 28.12 -3.30
N LYS A 56 6.69 27.71 -4.55
CA LYS A 56 7.28 26.39 -4.88
C LYS A 56 8.77 26.56 -5.17
N LYS A 57 9.59 25.93 -4.33
CA LYS A 57 11.06 25.91 -4.46
C LYS A 57 11.57 24.50 -4.21
N PRO A 58 12.69 24.09 -4.84
CA PRO A 58 13.35 22.82 -4.52
C PRO A 58 13.58 22.69 -3.00
N GLY A 59 13.27 21.53 -2.44
CA GLY A 59 13.41 21.26 -1.00
C GLY A 59 12.29 21.83 -0.11
N ARG A 60 11.36 22.65 -0.65
CA ARG A 60 10.20 23.15 0.12
C ARG A 60 8.99 22.22 -0.08
N PRO A 61 8.38 21.70 0.99
CA PRO A 61 7.17 20.88 0.87
C PRO A 61 6.02 21.71 0.31
N ASP A 62 5.17 21.06 -0.49
CA ASP A 62 3.88 21.61 -0.94
C ASP A 62 2.72 20.97 -0.17
N MET A 63 1.49 21.39 -0.46
CA MET A 63 0.27 20.87 0.15
C MET A 63 -0.71 20.41 -0.93
N LYS A 64 -0.22 19.68 -1.93
CA LYS A 64 -1.13 19.13 -2.94
C LYS A 64 -2.14 18.18 -2.26
N PRO A 65 -3.45 18.35 -2.52
CA PRO A 65 -4.48 17.53 -1.88
C PRO A 65 -4.44 16.08 -2.36
N GLU A 66 -4.08 15.87 -3.63
CA GLU A 66 -3.92 14.57 -4.24
C GLU A 66 -2.46 14.12 -4.16
N VAL A 67 -2.23 13.07 -3.37
CA VAL A 67 -0.91 12.44 -3.22
C VAL A 67 -1.05 10.96 -3.56
N LYS A 68 -0.45 10.55 -4.68
CA LYS A 68 -0.44 9.15 -5.12
C LYS A 68 0.46 8.31 -4.23
N ARG A 69 0.05 7.07 -3.97
CA ARG A 69 0.85 6.08 -3.24
C ARG A 69 2.11 5.73 -4.03
N ARG A 70 3.28 5.93 -3.42
CA ARG A 70 4.58 5.72 -4.09
C ARG A 70 4.86 4.26 -4.47
N MET A 71 4.43 3.32 -3.63
CA MET A 71 4.69 1.88 -3.82
C MET A 71 3.61 1.17 -4.65
N ALA A 72 2.72 1.90 -5.33
CA ALA A 72 1.68 1.27 -6.14
C ALA A 72 2.23 0.42 -7.29
N ALA A 73 3.33 0.86 -7.92
CA ALA A 73 3.95 0.13 -9.01
C ALA A 73 4.60 -1.20 -8.56
N THR A 74 4.90 -1.35 -7.27
CA THR A 74 5.61 -2.52 -6.73
C THR A 74 4.69 -3.59 -6.15
N ASP A 75 3.38 -3.36 -6.10
CA ASP A 75 2.41 -4.33 -5.56
C ASP A 75 2.46 -5.70 -6.24
N PRO A 76 2.55 -5.81 -7.60
CA PRO A 76 2.62 -7.13 -8.24
C PRO A 76 3.84 -7.95 -7.79
N LEU A 77 4.98 -7.27 -7.64
CA LEU A 77 6.21 -7.90 -7.15
C LEU A 77 6.07 -8.29 -5.67
N GLY A 78 5.51 -7.41 -4.84
CA GLY A 78 5.23 -7.72 -3.43
C GLY A 78 4.32 -8.94 -3.28
N ASN A 79 3.26 -9.02 -4.07
CA ASN A 79 2.33 -10.16 -4.08
C ASN A 79 3.03 -11.45 -4.54
N ALA A 80 3.90 -11.38 -5.56
CA ALA A 80 4.68 -12.54 -6.00
C ALA A 80 5.62 -13.05 -4.91
N VAL A 81 6.30 -12.15 -4.17
CA VAL A 81 7.16 -12.50 -3.05
C VAL A 81 6.37 -13.17 -1.92
N LEU A 82 5.19 -12.63 -1.57
CA LEU A 82 4.32 -13.23 -0.56
C LEU A 82 3.82 -14.62 -0.96
N ALA A 83 3.53 -14.82 -2.25
CA ALA A 83 3.09 -16.10 -2.79
C ALA A 83 4.24 -17.08 -3.10
N ALA A 84 5.50 -16.63 -3.06
CA ALA A 84 6.65 -17.40 -3.50
C ALA A 84 6.77 -18.79 -2.82
N PRO A 85 6.52 -18.95 -1.50
CA PRO A 85 6.56 -20.27 -0.87
C PRO A 85 5.57 -21.27 -1.48
N ALA A 86 4.31 -20.83 -1.72
CA ALA A 86 3.29 -21.68 -2.32
C ALA A 86 3.61 -22.00 -3.78
N LEU A 87 4.04 -21.00 -4.56
CA LEU A 87 4.46 -21.18 -5.95
C LEU A 87 5.65 -22.15 -6.07
N GLY A 88 6.60 -22.07 -5.14
CA GLY A 88 7.75 -22.97 -5.07
C GLY A 88 7.35 -24.43 -4.85
N LEU A 89 6.41 -24.70 -3.94
CA LEU A 89 5.89 -26.05 -3.70
C LEU A 89 5.17 -26.61 -4.93
N ILE A 90 4.33 -25.80 -5.58
CA ILE A 90 3.62 -26.19 -6.81
C ILE A 90 4.61 -26.51 -7.93
N ALA A 91 5.62 -25.65 -8.13
CA ALA A 91 6.65 -25.86 -9.15
C ALA A 91 7.46 -27.14 -8.88
N ALA A 92 7.90 -27.37 -7.64
CA ALA A 92 8.62 -28.58 -7.27
C ALA A 92 7.78 -29.85 -7.50
N GLY A 93 6.50 -29.83 -7.14
CA GLY A 93 5.58 -30.94 -7.39
C GLY A 93 5.38 -31.24 -8.87
N ALA A 94 5.17 -30.21 -9.70
CA ALA A 94 5.00 -30.34 -11.14
C ALA A 94 6.26 -30.90 -11.82
N LEU A 95 7.44 -30.38 -11.46
CA LEU A 95 8.73 -30.87 -11.95
C LEU A 95 8.98 -32.33 -11.53
N GLY A 96 8.66 -32.69 -10.29
CA GLY A 96 8.78 -34.06 -9.80
C GLY A 96 7.88 -35.05 -10.55
N TRP A 97 6.63 -34.67 -10.83
CA TRP A 97 5.69 -35.50 -11.59
C TRP A 97 6.15 -35.71 -13.04
N MET A 98 6.60 -34.63 -13.70
CA MET A 98 7.08 -34.69 -15.08
C MET A 98 8.35 -35.54 -15.21
N SER A 99 9.28 -35.42 -14.25
CA SER A 99 10.49 -36.25 -14.19
C SER A 99 10.15 -37.74 -14.10
N ARG A 100 9.23 -38.11 -13.20
CA ARG A 100 8.77 -39.51 -13.06
C ARG A 100 8.15 -40.07 -14.33
N ARG A 101 7.31 -39.28 -15.02
CA ARG A 101 6.70 -39.70 -16.31
C ARG A 101 7.76 -39.96 -17.38
N LYS A 102 8.77 -39.10 -17.47
CA LYS A 102 9.85 -39.26 -18.45
C LYS A 102 10.70 -40.50 -18.18
N GLU A 103 10.94 -40.81 -16.90
CA GLU A 103 11.66 -42.03 -16.51
C GLU A 103 10.87 -43.31 -16.81
N GLN A 104 9.54 -43.28 -16.67
CA GLN A 104 8.66 -44.41 -17.02
C GLN A 104 8.63 -44.67 -18.54
N ALA A 105 8.46 -43.62 -19.37
CA ALA A 105 8.47 -43.76 -20.83
C ALA A 105 9.82 -44.29 -21.36
N GLY A 106 10.94 -43.85 -20.78
CA GLY A 106 12.27 -44.34 -21.15
C GLY A 106 12.59 -45.77 -20.67
N LYS A 107 11.83 -46.31 -19.71
CA LYS A 107 11.91 -47.73 -19.30
C LYS A 107 11.07 -48.62 -20.23
N GLU A 108 9.89 -48.16 -20.65
CA GLU A 108 9.04 -48.88 -21.63
C GLU A 108 9.68 -48.97 -23.03
N GLU A 109 10.46 -47.97 -23.46
CA GLU A 109 11.23 -48.04 -24.73
C GLU A 109 12.39 -49.03 -24.69
N LYS A 110 12.97 -49.30 -23.51
CA LYS A 110 14.10 -50.25 -23.36
C LYS A 110 13.67 -51.70 -23.21
N ASP A 111 12.43 -51.95 -22.83
CA ASP A 111 11.89 -53.31 -22.63
C ASP A 111 11.25 -53.88 -23.92
N ASN A 112 11.01 -53.03 -24.92
CA ASN A 112 10.39 -53.39 -26.21
C ASN A 112 11.37 -53.43 -27.41
N GLY A 113 12.69 -53.41 -27.18
CA GLY A 113 13.73 -53.49 -28.22
C GLY A 113 14.69 -54.64 -28.00
#